data_AF-A0A329RSM6-F1
#
_entry.id   AF-A0A329RSM6-F1
#
_cell.length_a   1.000
_cell.length_b   1.000
_cell.length_c   1.000
_cell.angle_alpha   90.00
_cell.angle_beta   90.00
_cell.angle_gamma   90.00
#
_symmetry.space_group_name_H-M   'P 1'
#
loop_
_entity.id
_entity.type
_entity.pdbx_description
1 polymer ?
#
loop_
_entity_poly.entity_id
_entity_poly.type
_entity_poly.pdbx_seq_one_letter_code
_entity_poly.pdbx_strand_id
1 'polypeptide(L)'
;MPRAPGSKKLTPEKKVAVALFLVDLAARGTRVVDAVTKATATFQLGSTVVWEIWRSRMDAGALVAERPRKPKKTKRTKDEIAWLVAGVPLCDRQTLESLAKATAVPKTTLWRHLKSGTFSLR
;
A
#
# COMPACT_ATOMS: atom_id res chain seq x y z
N MET A 1 12.57 -10.86 -14.00
CA MET A 1 12.15 -9.50 -14.42
C MET A 1 11.72 -8.70 -13.19
N PRO A 2 12.54 -7.75 -12.68
CA PRO A 2 12.12 -6.88 -11.60
C PRO A 2 11.03 -5.92 -12.11
N ARG A 3 9.85 -5.91 -11.48
CA ARG A 3 8.80 -4.93 -11.78
C ARG A 3 9.17 -3.60 -11.13
N ALA A 4 9.25 -2.54 -11.93
CA ALA A 4 9.49 -1.18 -11.45
C ALA A 4 8.43 -0.78 -10.41
N PRO A 5 8.81 -0.40 -9.19
CA PRO A 5 7.87 0.06 -8.18
C PRO A 5 7.59 1.55 -8.44
N GLY A 6 6.60 1.81 -9.28
CA GLY A 6 6.26 3.18 -9.65
C GLY A 6 4.97 3.31 -10.41
N SER A 7 3.86 2.73 -9.89
CA SER A 7 2.55 3.19 -10.34
C SER A 7 2.37 4.63 -9.86
N LYS A 8 2.65 5.60 -10.74
CA LYS A 8 2.28 7.00 -10.54
C LYS A 8 0.80 7.02 -10.16
N LYS A 9 0.51 7.45 -8.93
CA LYS A 9 -0.87 7.59 -8.46
C LYS A 9 -1.61 8.49 -9.43
N LEU A 10 -2.84 8.11 -9.79
CA LEU A 10 -3.69 8.95 -10.63
C LEU A 10 -4.03 10.23 -9.85
N THR A 11 -3.66 11.39 -10.39
CA THR A 11 -3.91 12.68 -9.74
C THR A 11 -5.42 12.92 -9.61
N PRO A 12 -5.86 13.65 -8.56
CA PRO A 12 -7.26 14.06 -8.40
C PRO A 12 -7.85 14.72 -9.65
N GLU A 13 -7.08 15.64 -10.25
CA GLU A 13 -7.46 16.35 -11.48
C GLU A 13 -7.78 15.38 -12.62
N LYS A 14 -6.91 14.37 -12.85
CA LYS A 14 -7.12 13.39 -13.91
C LYS A 14 -8.32 12.49 -13.63
N LYS A 15 -8.63 12.17 -12.37
CA LYS A 15 -9.85 11.44 -12.00
C LYS A 15 -11.12 12.26 -12.28
N VAL A 16 -11.12 13.55 -11.94
CA VAL A 16 -12.24 14.45 -12.19
C VAL A 16 -12.48 14.62 -13.69
N ALA A 17 -11.42 14.82 -14.47
CA ALA A 17 -11.51 14.91 -15.93
C ALA A 17 -12.13 13.65 -16.56
N VAL A 18 -11.72 12.46 -16.10
CA VAL A 18 -12.30 11.19 -16.55
C VAL A 18 -13.77 11.08 -16.15
N ALA A 19 -14.12 11.46 -14.91
CA ALA A 19 -15.50 11.41 -14.44
C ALA A 19 -16.42 12.33 -15.27
N LEU A 20 -15.99 13.58 -15.53
CA LEU A 20 -16.74 14.53 -16.37
C LEU A 20 -16.89 14.02 -17.80
N PHE A 21 -15.83 13.48 -18.39
CA PHE A 21 -15.87 12.90 -19.74
C PHE A 21 -16.88 11.74 -19.84
N LEU A 22 -16.91 10.87 -18.83
CA LEU A 22 -17.87 9.77 -18.79
C LEU A 22 -19.31 10.25 -18.60
N VAL A 23 -19.53 11.29 -17.78
CA VAL A 23 -20.86 11.89 -17.56
C VAL A 23 -21.37 12.56 -18.83
N ASP A 24 -20.53 13.29 -19.55
CA ASP A 24 -20.87 13.90 -20.85
C ASP A 24 -21.27 12.84 -21.89
N LEU A 25 -20.50 11.75 -22.01
CA LEU A 25 -20.85 10.65 -22.91
C LEU A 25 -22.18 9.97 -22.55
N ALA A 26 -22.44 9.80 -21.26
CA ALA A 26 -23.70 9.25 -20.78
C ALA A 26 -24.89 10.19 -21.06
N ALA A 27 -24.70 11.50 -20.91
CA ALA A 27 -25.72 12.50 -21.25
C ALA A 27 -26.06 12.49 -22.75
N ARG A 28 -25.08 12.15 -23.61
CA ARG A 28 -25.28 11.95 -25.06
C ARG A 28 -25.91 10.60 -25.42
N GLY A 29 -26.32 9.79 -24.44
CA GLY A 29 -26.94 8.48 -24.66
C GLY A 29 -25.97 7.36 -25.01
N THR A 30 -24.66 7.56 -24.81
CA THR A 30 -23.66 6.50 -25.02
C THR A 30 -23.81 5.43 -23.95
N ARG A 31 -23.79 4.15 -24.34
CA ARG A 31 -23.78 3.05 -23.37
C ARG A 31 -22.52 3.14 -22.51
N VAL A 32 -22.66 2.84 -21.22
CA VAL A 32 -21.56 2.96 -20.25
C VAL A 32 -20.32 2.16 -20.66
N VAL A 33 -20.50 0.96 -21.23
CA VAL A 33 -19.39 0.11 -21.68
C VAL A 33 -18.59 0.79 -22.81
N ASP A 34 -19.28 1.43 -23.75
CA ASP A 34 -18.65 2.16 -24.86
C ASP A 34 -17.97 3.42 -24.35
N ALA A 35 -18.58 4.12 -23.39
CA ALA A 35 -17.99 5.29 -22.74
C ALA A 35 -16.72 4.95 -21.96
N VAL A 36 -16.70 3.82 -21.23
CA VAL A 36 -15.52 3.31 -20.55
C VAL A 36 -14.43 2.96 -21.55
N THR A 37 -14.77 2.28 -22.66
CA THR A 37 -13.81 1.92 -23.71
C THR A 37 -13.19 3.17 -24.34
N LYS A 38 -14.01 4.17 -24.67
CA LYS A 38 -13.54 5.48 -25.16
C LYS A 38 -12.63 6.16 -24.13
N ALA A 39 -13.03 6.21 -22.86
CA ALA A 39 -12.22 6.83 -21.80
C ALA A 39 -10.88 6.10 -21.57
N THR A 40 -10.84 4.77 -21.66
CA THR A 40 -9.57 4.02 -21.57
C THR A 40 -8.60 4.40 -22.69
N ALA A 41 -9.11 4.57 -23.91
CA ALA A 41 -8.31 5.01 -25.05
C ALA A 41 -7.86 6.47 -24.92
N THR A 42 -8.77 7.38 -24.55
CA THR A 42 -8.49 8.82 -24.43
C THR A 42 -7.50 9.14 -23.32
N PHE A 43 -7.63 8.52 -22.15
CA PHE A 43 -6.81 8.85 -20.97
C PHE A 43 -5.62 7.89 -20.76
N GLN A 44 -5.49 6.85 -21.60
CA GLN A 44 -4.51 5.78 -21.51
C GLN A 44 -4.50 5.14 -20.11
N LEU A 45 -5.70 4.78 -19.62
CA LEU A 45 -5.91 4.19 -18.30
C LEU A 45 -6.43 2.75 -18.44
N GLY A 46 -6.11 1.92 -17.45
CA GLY A 46 -6.68 0.57 -17.36
C GLY A 46 -8.20 0.62 -17.14
N SER A 47 -8.94 -0.28 -17.79
CA SER A 47 -10.41 -0.35 -17.71
C SER A 47 -10.93 -0.46 -16.28
N THR A 48 -10.24 -1.20 -15.41
CA THR A 48 -10.59 -1.32 -13.98
C THR A 48 -10.59 0.04 -13.28
N VAL A 49 -9.61 0.91 -13.57
CA VAL A 49 -9.50 2.24 -12.95
C VAL A 49 -10.65 3.13 -13.41
N VAL A 50 -10.96 3.10 -14.71
CA VAL A 50 -12.07 3.88 -15.28
C VAL A 50 -13.42 3.43 -14.71
N TRP A 51 -13.60 2.12 -14.50
CA TRP A 51 -14.79 1.56 -13.84
C TRP A 51 -14.93 2.00 -12.39
N GLU A 52 -13.83 2.04 -11.62
CA GLU A 52 -13.86 2.55 -10.25
C GLU A 52 -14.24 4.03 -10.19
N ILE A 53 -13.70 4.84 -11.12
CA ILE A 53 -14.07 6.26 -11.25
C ILE A 53 -15.55 6.38 -11.62
N TRP A 54 -16.05 5.60 -12.58
CA TRP A 54 -17.47 5.60 -12.95
C TRP A 54 -18.37 5.26 -11.75
N ARG A 55 -18.01 4.26 -10.93
CA ARG A 55 -18.78 3.90 -9.74
C ARG A 55 -18.80 5.02 -8.69
N SER A 56 -17.71 5.76 -8.56
CA SER A 56 -17.54 6.83 -7.58
C SER A 56 -17.88 8.22 -8.12
N ARG A 57 -18.42 8.31 -9.35
CA ARG A 57 -18.58 9.57 -10.09
C ARG A 57 -19.45 10.62 -9.41
N MET A 58 -20.37 10.20 -8.55
CA MET A 58 -21.28 11.09 -7.82
C MET A 58 -20.70 11.56 -6.47
N ASP A 59 -19.57 11.00 -6.04
CA ASP A 59 -18.90 11.34 -4.80
C ASP A 59 -17.61 12.12 -5.10
N ALA A 60 -17.71 13.45 -5.05
CA ALA A 60 -16.56 14.34 -5.24
C ALA A 60 -15.44 14.09 -4.22
N GLY A 61 -15.81 13.68 -2.99
CA GLY A 61 -14.86 13.32 -1.94
C GLY A 61 -14.06 12.08 -2.34
N ALA A 62 -14.70 11.03 -2.85
CA ALA A 62 -14.02 9.83 -3.32
C ALA A 62 -13.11 10.06 -4.55
N LEU A 63 -13.45 11.01 -5.42
CA LEU A 63 -12.62 11.37 -6.57
C LEU A 63 -11.35 12.11 -6.14
N VAL A 64 -11.46 13.05 -5.19
CA VAL A 64 -10.34 13.88 -4.76
C VAL A 64 -9.50 13.21 -3.68
N ALA A 65 -10.10 12.37 -2.84
CA ALA A 65 -9.40 11.71 -1.75
C ALA A 65 -8.24 10.84 -2.26
N GLU A 66 -7.07 11.08 -1.69
CA GLU A 66 -6.01 10.09 -1.72
C GLU A 66 -6.46 8.89 -0.89
N ARG A 67 -6.64 7.74 -1.54
CA ARG A 67 -6.96 6.51 -0.83
C ARG A 67 -5.73 6.12 -0.01
N PRO A 68 -5.77 6.15 1.33
CA PRO A 68 -4.62 5.79 2.14
C PRO A 68 -4.29 4.33 1.84
N ARG A 69 -3.01 4.06 1.58
CA ARG A 69 -2.56 2.67 1.42
C ARG A 69 -2.79 2.00 2.76
N LYS A 70 -3.61 0.95 2.80
CA LYS A 70 -3.82 0.18 4.05
C LYS A 70 -2.44 -0.18 4.61
N PRO A 71 -2.14 0.17 5.87
CA PRO A 71 -0.87 -0.20 6.45
C PRO A 71 -0.77 -1.72 6.40
N LYS A 72 0.34 -2.20 5.85
CA LYS A 72 0.63 -3.64 5.85
C LYS A 72 0.72 -4.04 7.31
N LYS A 73 -0.08 -5.03 7.76
CA LYS A 73 0.00 -5.54 9.14
C LYS A 73 1.46 -5.92 9.44
N THR A 74 2.14 -5.11 10.23
CA THR A 74 3.46 -5.41 10.77
C THR A 74 3.29 -6.53 11.78
N LYS A 75 4.00 -7.65 11.58
CA LYS A 75 3.81 -8.86 12.39
C LYS A 75 4.20 -8.66 13.87
N ARG A 76 5.12 -7.73 14.15
CA ARG A 76 5.49 -7.23 15.50
C ARG A 76 5.96 -5.78 15.40
N THR A 77 5.64 -4.95 16.38
CA THR A 77 6.13 -3.57 16.47
C THR A 77 7.58 -3.52 16.97
N LYS A 78 8.26 -2.38 16.79
CA LYS A 78 9.64 -2.20 17.28
C LYS A 78 9.71 -2.37 18.80
N ASP A 79 8.72 -1.82 19.49
CA ASP A 79 8.64 -1.82 20.96
C ASP A 79 8.36 -3.22 21.50
N GLU A 80 7.49 -3.99 20.84
CA GLU A 80 7.28 -5.42 21.15
C GLU A 80 8.58 -6.23 21.04
N ILE A 81 9.38 -5.97 20.01
CA ILE A 81 10.66 -6.68 19.82
C ILE A 81 11.67 -6.26 20.89
N ALA A 82 11.76 -4.97 21.22
CA ALA A 82 12.63 -4.48 22.28
C ALA A 82 12.27 -5.07 23.65
N TRP A 83 10.97 -5.14 23.97
CA TRP A 83 10.48 -5.75 25.21
C TRP A 83 10.80 -7.26 25.29
N LEU A 84 10.58 -7.99 24.20
CA LEU A 84 10.93 -9.42 24.12
C LEU A 84 12.43 -9.63 24.32
N VAL A 85 13.28 -8.82 23.71
CA VAL A 85 14.74 -8.90 23.89
C VAL A 85 15.13 -8.56 25.34
N ALA A 86 14.51 -7.52 25.93
CA ALA A 86 14.76 -7.09 27.30
C ALA A 86 14.35 -8.14 28.36
N GLY A 87 13.46 -9.07 28.03
CA GLY A 87 13.08 -10.20 28.89
C GLY A 87 14.03 -11.40 28.86
N VAL A 88 14.94 -11.49 27.88
CA VAL A 88 15.86 -12.64 27.74
C VAL A 88 17.07 -12.47 28.66
N PRO A 89 17.52 -13.48 29.43
CA PRO A 89 18.75 -13.38 30.22
C PRO A 89 19.97 -12.99 29.37
N LEU A 90 20.92 -12.21 29.91
CA LEU A 90 22.11 -11.74 29.17
C LEU A 90 22.94 -12.89 28.56
N CYS A 91 22.95 -14.05 29.23
CA CYS A 91 23.59 -15.28 28.78
C CYS A 91 23.12 -15.70 27.38
N ASP A 92 21.83 -15.52 27.11
CA ASP A 92 21.16 -15.94 25.88
C ASP A 92 21.10 -14.80 24.83
N ARG A 93 21.59 -13.60 25.15
CA ARG A 93 21.68 -12.45 24.23
C ARG A 93 22.97 -12.38 23.42
N GLN A 94 23.88 -13.33 23.62
CA GLN A 94 25.21 -13.30 23.00
C GLN A 94 25.17 -13.50 21.49
N THR A 95 24.23 -14.30 20.99
CA THR A 95 24.08 -14.57 19.56
C THR A 95 22.65 -14.35 19.10
N LEU A 96 22.48 -13.95 17.85
CA LEU A 96 21.17 -13.85 17.21
C LEU A 96 20.44 -15.19 17.15
N GLU A 97 21.16 -16.31 17.24
CA GLU A 97 20.60 -17.66 17.23
C GLU A 97 20.01 -18.04 18.58
N SER A 98 20.74 -17.80 19.67
CA SER A 98 20.23 -17.93 21.04
C SER A 98 19.02 -17.02 21.27
N LEU A 99 19.07 -15.77 20.81
CA LEU A 99 17.95 -14.84 20.88
C LEU A 99 16.75 -15.28 20.06
N ALA A 100 16.96 -15.83 18.87
CA ALA A 100 15.87 -16.36 18.05
C ALA A 100 15.16 -17.53 18.75
N LYS A 101 15.93 -18.41 19.41
CA LYS A 101 15.41 -19.53 20.19
C LYS A 101 14.62 -19.05 21.42
N ALA A 102 15.13 -18.04 22.13
CA ALA A 102 14.49 -17.50 23.33
C ALA A 102 13.23 -16.66 23.06
N THR A 103 13.20 -15.89 21.97
CA THR A 103 12.09 -14.96 21.65
C THR A 103 11.08 -15.51 20.63
N ALA A 104 11.37 -16.69 20.06
CA ALA A 104 10.69 -17.25 18.90
C ALA A 104 10.59 -16.27 17.71
N VAL A 105 11.48 -15.27 17.63
CA VAL A 105 11.57 -14.32 16.52
C VAL A 105 12.57 -14.87 15.50
N PRO A 106 12.25 -14.86 14.19
CA PRO A 106 13.21 -15.26 13.17
C PRO A 106 14.49 -14.41 13.20
N LYS A 107 15.65 -15.07 13.06
CA LYS A 107 16.99 -14.45 13.00
C LYS A 107 17.07 -13.27 12.03
N THR A 108 16.41 -13.38 10.87
CA THR A 108 16.37 -12.33 9.83
C THR A 108 15.64 -11.06 10.28
N THR A 109 14.63 -11.21 11.14
CA THR A 109 13.89 -10.09 11.72
C THR A 109 14.71 -9.45 12.84
N LEU A 110 15.30 -10.24 13.73
CA LEU A 110 16.20 -9.74 14.77
C LEU A 110 17.40 -8.98 14.18
N TRP A 111 18.06 -9.52 13.14
CA TRP A 111 19.18 -8.86 12.47
C TRP A 111 18.79 -7.50 11.86
N ARG A 112 17.60 -7.41 11.26
CA ARG A 112 17.08 -6.15 10.73
C ARG A 112 16.90 -5.12 11.85
N HIS A 113 16.31 -5.51 12.96
CA HIS A 113 16.05 -4.63 14.10
C HIS A 113 17.34 -4.24 14.84
N LEU A 114 18.32 -5.14 14.91
CA LEU A 114 19.68 -4.84 15.38
C LEU A 114 20.36 -3.79 14.51
N LYS A 115 20.33 -3.95 13.17
CA LYS A 115 20.85 -2.93 12.23
C LYS A 115 20.10 -1.60 12.30
N SER A 116 18.84 -1.63 12.69
CA SER A 116 18.00 -0.43 12.84
C SER A 116 18.23 0.29 14.17
N GLY A 117 19.07 -0.25 15.07
CA GLY A 117 19.29 0.28 16.41
C GLY A 117 18.11 0.08 17.36
N THR A 118 17.20 -0.86 17.08
CA THR A 118 16.01 -1.12 17.92
C THR A 118 16.37 -1.80 19.26
N PHE A 119 17.46 -2.57 19.29
CA PHE A 119 18.00 -3.18 20.51
C PHE A 119 19.51 -3.45 20.33
N SER A 120 20.21 -3.70 21.43
CA SER A 120 21.64 -4.06 21.49
C SER A 120 21.79 -5.49 22.00
N LEU A 121 22.88 -6.17 21.58
CA LEU A 121 23.29 -7.48 22.12
C LEU A 121 24.13 -7.34 23.40
N ARG A 122 24.31 -6.11 23.89
CA ARG A 122 25.18 -5.72 25.00
C ARG A 122 24.42 -4.84 25.98
#